data_AF-A0A852AC99-F1
#
_entry.id   AF-A0A852AC99-F1
#
_cell.length_a   1.000
_cell.length_b   1.000
_cell.length_c   1.000
_cell.angle_alpha   90.00
_cell.angle_beta   90.00
_cell.angle_gamma   90.00
#
_symmetry.space_group_name_H-M   'P 1'
#
loop_
_entity.id
_entity.type
_entity.pdbx_description
1 polymer ?
#
loop_
_entity_poly.entity_id
_entity_poly.type
_entity_poly.pdbx_seq_one_letter_code
_entity_poly.pdbx_strand_id
1 'polypeptide(L)'
;LERLLGLPGGNKYGVQGERKVPVLQTNNGPGLTGLMTIAAHLVRQARKEQLLGSTAEEKAVVQQWLEYRVTRVDGGSSKEDTRTILK
;
A
#
# COMPACT_ATOMS: atom_id res chain seq x y z
N LEU A 1 4.41 -5.51 6.02
CA LEU A 1 3.19 -5.95 5.30
C LEU A 1 3.27 -7.43 4.89
N GLU A 2 4.34 -7.86 4.22
CA GLU A 2 4.52 -9.26 3.77
C GLU A 2 4.24 -10.33 4.84
N ARG A 3 4.81 -10.15 6.04
CA ARG A 3 4.57 -11.05 7.18
C ARG A 3 3.08 -11.18 7.55
N LEU A 4 2.33 -10.08 7.51
CA LEU A 4 0.88 -10.08 7.80
C LEU A 4 0.09 -10.79 6.70
N LEU A 5 0.59 -10.71 5.47
CA LEU A 5 0.00 -11.41 4.33
C LEU A 5 0.40 -12.90 4.28
N GLY A 6 1.40 -13.32 5.05
CA GLY A 6 1.92 -14.69 5.07
C GLY A 6 2.89 -14.98 3.92
N LEU A 7 3.49 -13.94 3.33
CA LEU A 7 4.46 -14.11 2.25
C LEU A 7 5.84 -14.49 2.83
N PRO A 8 6.59 -15.40 2.18
CA PRO A 8 7.98 -15.63 2.51
C PRO A 8 8.74 -14.35 2.14
N GLY A 9 9.26 -13.64 3.13
CA GLY A 9 9.99 -12.38 2.91
C GLY A 9 11.12 -12.56 1.88
N GLY A 10 11.43 -11.50 1.15
CA GLY A 10 12.43 -11.57 0.08
C GLY A 10 12.33 -10.42 -0.94
N ASN A 11 11.28 -9.63 -0.84
CA ASN A 11 11.13 -8.40 -1.60
C ASN A 11 12.14 -7.33 -1.14
N LYS A 12 12.76 -6.67 -2.11
CA LYS A 12 13.70 -5.57 -1.85
C LYS A 12 12.98 -4.23 -2.01
N TYR A 13 12.97 -3.45 -0.94
CA TYR A 13 12.33 -2.14 -0.91
C TYR A 13 13.36 -1.02 -0.97
N GLY A 14 13.05 0.04 -1.69
CA GLY A 14 13.80 1.28 -1.77
C GLY A 14 12.87 2.49 -1.76
N VAL A 15 13.45 3.68 -1.94
CA VAL A 15 12.69 4.93 -2.08
C VAL A 15 13.22 5.72 -3.26
N GLN A 16 12.33 6.46 -3.93
CA GLN A 16 12.66 7.30 -5.09
C GLN A 16 12.20 8.75 -4.88
N GLY A 17 13.09 9.69 -5.23
CA GLY A 17 12.84 11.14 -5.20
C GLY A 17 12.78 11.74 -3.79
N GLU A 18 12.64 13.07 -3.72
CA GLU A 18 12.61 13.83 -2.46
C GLU A 18 11.42 13.47 -1.58
N ARG A 19 10.29 13.11 -2.20
CA ARG A 19 9.07 12.64 -1.53
C ARG A 19 9.21 11.22 -0.96
N LYS A 20 10.37 10.57 -1.12
CA LYS A 20 10.67 9.20 -0.64
C LYS A 20 9.59 8.19 -1.03
N VAL A 21 9.16 8.22 -2.29
CA VAL A 21 8.11 7.33 -2.80
C VAL A 21 8.64 5.89 -2.74
N PRO A 22 7.93 4.94 -2.11
CA PRO A 22 8.43 3.58 -1.96
C PRO A 22 8.50 2.88 -3.32
N VAL A 23 9.56 2.09 -3.50
CA VAL A 23 9.81 1.27 -4.68
C VAL A 23 10.04 -0.17 -4.24
N LEU A 24 9.42 -1.11 -4.94
CA LEU A 24 9.63 -2.54 -4.79
C LEU A 24 10.37 -3.05 -6.04
N GLN A 25 11.57 -3.57 -5.84
CA GLN A 25 12.29 -4.29 -6.88
C GLN A 25 11.71 -5.71 -6.99
N THR A 26 11.18 -6.05 -8.15
CA THR A 26 10.67 -7.39 -8.41
C THR A 26 11.73 -8.18 -9.18
N ASN A 27 11.87 -9.48 -8.88
CA ASN A 27 12.79 -10.35 -9.62
C ASN A 27 12.23 -10.76 -10.99
N ASN A 28 10.93 -10.51 -11.25
CA ASN A 28 10.17 -11.05 -12.37
C ASN A 28 9.57 -9.96 -13.29
N GLY A 29 10.07 -8.72 -13.24
CA GLY A 29 9.54 -7.63 -14.06
C GLY A 29 10.00 -6.23 -13.61
N PRO A 30 9.43 -5.16 -14.21
CA PRO A 30 9.73 -3.78 -13.84
C PRO A 30 9.49 -3.53 -12.36
N GLY A 31 10.31 -2.66 -11.75
CA GLY A 31 10.08 -2.23 -10.37
C GLY A 31 8.70 -1.57 -10.19
N LEU A 32 8.04 -1.84 -9.06
CA LEU A 32 6.76 -1.23 -8.72
C LEU A 32 7.00 0.00 -7.85
N THR A 33 6.36 1.11 -8.18
CA THR A 33 6.51 2.38 -7.44
C THR A 33 5.16 2.81 -6.85
N GLY A 34 5.20 3.32 -5.63
CA GLY A 34 4.05 3.84 -4.91
C GLY A 34 3.46 2.85 -3.92
N LEU A 35 3.05 3.37 -2.75
CA LEU A 35 2.57 2.55 -1.63
C LEU A 35 1.35 1.72 -2.01
N MET A 36 0.37 2.32 -2.68
CA MET A 36 -0.86 1.66 -3.12
C MET A 36 -0.57 0.52 -4.10
N THR A 37 0.24 0.79 -5.12
CA THR A 37 0.65 -0.18 -6.14
C THR A 37 1.35 -1.38 -5.52
N ILE A 38 2.31 -1.12 -4.62
CA ILE A 38 3.07 -2.16 -3.93
C ILE A 38 2.15 -2.99 -3.03
N ALA A 39 1.28 -2.35 -2.24
CA ALA A 39 0.35 -3.06 -1.36
C ALA A 39 -0.61 -3.96 -2.15
N ALA A 40 -1.20 -3.46 -3.24
CA ALA A 40 -2.08 -4.25 -4.10
C ALA A 40 -1.36 -5.44 -4.72
N HIS A 41 -0.12 -5.26 -5.17
CA HIS A 41 0.71 -6.35 -5.69
C HIS A 41 0.94 -7.45 -4.63
N LEU A 42 1.34 -7.09 -3.42
CA LEU A 42 1.59 -8.05 -2.35
C LEU A 42 0.32 -8.81 -1.95
N VAL A 43 -0.84 -8.14 -1.95
CA VAL A 43 -2.13 -8.78 -1.67
C VAL A 43 -2.47 -9.84 -2.74
N ARG A 44 -2.25 -9.52 -4.02
CA ARG A 44 -2.41 -10.48 -5.14
C ARG A 44 -1.42 -11.64 -5.03
N GLN A 45 -0.16 -11.35 -4.73
CA GLN A 45 0.87 -12.37 -4.52
C GLN A 45 0.49 -13.34 -3.39
N ALA A 46 -0.12 -12.83 -2.32
CA ALA A 46 -0.60 -13.63 -1.20
C ALA A 46 -1.92 -14.37 -1.48
N ARG A 47 -2.50 -14.23 -2.68
CA ARG A 47 -3.82 -14.76 -3.06
C ARG A 47 -4.94 -14.31 -2.12
N LYS A 48 -4.88 -13.06 -1.65
CA LYS A 48 -5.82 -12.46 -0.70
C LYS A 48 -6.59 -11.29 -1.32
N GLU A 49 -6.97 -11.41 -2.58
CA GLU A 49 -7.56 -10.33 -3.39
C GLU A 49 -8.85 -9.76 -2.80
N GLN A 50 -9.56 -10.52 -1.94
CA GLN A 50 -10.71 -10.01 -1.19
C GLN A 50 -10.39 -8.79 -0.32
N LEU A 51 -9.12 -8.60 0.09
CA LEU A 51 -8.68 -7.41 0.81
C LEU A 51 -8.70 -6.13 -0.05
N LEU A 52 -8.79 -6.28 -1.38
CA LEU A 52 -8.94 -5.17 -2.32
C LEU A 52 -10.41 -4.90 -2.68
N GLY A 53 -11.36 -5.60 -2.06
CA GLY A 53 -12.78 -5.57 -2.40
C GLY A 53 -13.16 -6.68 -3.40
N SER A 54 -14.32 -7.29 -3.18
CA SER A 54 -14.86 -8.38 -3.99
C SER A 54 -15.85 -7.86 -5.05
N THR A 55 -16.55 -6.76 -4.76
CA THR A 55 -17.43 -6.06 -5.73
C THR A 55 -16.79 -4.79 -6.28
N ALA A 56 -17.42 -4.18 -7.29
CA ALA A 56 -16.95 -2.91 -7.85
C ALA A 56 -17.04 -1.77 -6.82
N GLU A 57 -18.12 -1.75 -6.03
CA GLU A 57 -18.37 -0.79 -4.97
C GLU A 57 -17.32 -0.92 -3.86
N GLU A 58 -17.07 -2.14 -3.40
CA GLU A 58 -16.05 -2.40 -2.37
C GLU A 58 -14.66 -2.00 -2.86
N LYS A 59 -14.32 -2.31 -4.12
CA LYS A 59 -13.05 -1.88 -4.74
C LYS A 59 -12.93 -0.36 -4.76
N ALA A 60 -14.01 0.35 -5.10
CA ALA A 60 -14.01 1.81 -5.13
C ALA A 60 -13.77 2.40 -3.72
N VAL A 61 -14.44 1.86 -2.70
CA VAL A 61 -14.25 2.27 -1.30
C VAL A 61 -12.82 2.02 -0.84
N VAL A 62 -12.26 0.85 -1.14
CA VAL A 62 -10.87 0.53 -0.80
C VAL A 62 -9.89 1.51 -1.47
N GLN A 63 -10.08 1.80 -2.77
CA GLN A 63 -9.23 2.76 -3.47
C GLN A 63 -9.32 4.16 -2.86
N GLN A 64 -10.52 4.63 -2.53
CA GLN A 64 -10.72 5.93 -1.90
C GLN A 64 -9.99 6.04 -0.54
N TRP A 65 -10.08 5.01 0.30
CA TRP A 65 -9.36 4.98 1.58
C TRP A 65 -7.84 4.96 1.40
N LEU A 66 -7.34 4.24 0.40
CA LEU A 66 -5.92 4.21 0.08
C LEU A 66 -5.41 5.58 -0.39
N GLU A 67 -6.17 6.28 -1.24
CA GLU A 67 -5.85 7.63 -1.66
C GLU A 67 -5.87 8.62 -0.49
N TYR A 68 -6.90 8.56 0.36
CA TYR A 68 -7.01 9.39 1.56
C TYR A 68 -5.80 9.19 2.49
N ARG A 69 -5.37 7.94 2.68
CA ARG A 69 -4.18 7.64 3.50
C ARG A 69 -2.93 8.33 2.95
N VAL A 70 -2.66 8.21 1.66
CA VAL A 70 -1.45 8.81 1.05
C VAL A 70 -1.53 10.34 1.02
N THR A 71 -2.70 10.91 0.74
CA THR A 71 -2.83 12.36 0.50
C THR A 71 -3.09 13.17 1.76
N ARG A 72 -3.88 12.64 2.70
CA ARG A 72 -4.33 13.37 3.89
C ARG A 72 -3.58 12.95 5.14
N VAL A 73 -3.32 11.65 5.31
CA VAL A 73 -2.65 11.15 6.52
C VAL A 73 -1.13 11.31 6.38
N ASP A 74 -0.55 10.79 5.31
CA ASP A 74 0.90 10.84 5.07
C ASP A 74 1.37 12.20 4.53
N GLY A 75 0.46 12.98 3.91
CA GLY A 75 0.77 14.22 3.21
C GLY A 75 0.75 15.51 4.05
N GLY A 76 0.22 15.49 5.28
CA GLY A 76 -0.02 16.76 5.99
C GLY A 76 -0.21 16.72 7.51
N SER A 77 0.04 15.60 8.21
CA SER A 77 -0.24 15.53 9.65
C SER A 77 1.05 15.44 10.49
N SER A 78 1.19 16.35 11.46
CA SER A 78 2.08 16.12 12.60
C SER A 78 1.71 14.77 13.22
N LYS A 79 2.69 14.02 13.74
CA LYS A 79 2.51 12.66 14.30
C LYS A 79 1.39 12.54 15.34
N GLU A 80 0.90 13.66 15.86
CA GLU A 80 -0.14 13.79 16.86
C GLU A 80 -1.56 13.65 16.29
N ASP A 81 -1.81 14.10 15.06
CA ASP A 81 -3.15 14.09 14.44
C ASP A 81 -3.53 12.73 13.84
N THR A 82 -2.55 11.87 13.54
CA THR A 82 -2.80 10.53 12.98
C THR A 82 -3.47 9.58 13.98
N ARG A 83 -3.41 9.88 15.29
CA ARG A 83 -3.80 8.95 16.37
C ARG A 83 -5.30 8.93 16.68
N THR A 84 -6.09 9.87 16.14
CA THR A 84 -7.50 10.09 16.54
C THR A 84 -8.54 9.75 15.45
N ILE A 85 -8.11 9.32 14.25
CA ILE A 85 -8.98 9.32 13.06
C ILE A 85 -9.83 8.04 12.90
N LEU A 86 -9.61 7.00 13.70
CA LEU A 86 -10.48 5.81 13.71
C LEU A 86 -11.09 5.64 15.11
N LYS A 87 -12.36 6.04 15.24
CA LYS A 87 -13.25 5.69 16.35
C LYS A 87 -14.16 4.53 15.94
#